data_AF-A0A7C4JEY8-F1
#
_entry.id   AF-A0A7C4JEY8-F1
#
_cell.length_a   1.000
_cell.length_b   1.000
_cell.length_c   1.000
_cell.angle_alpha   90.00
_cell.angle_beta   90.00
_cell.angle_gamma   90.00
#
_symmetry.space_group_name_H-M   'P 1'
#
loop_
_entity.id
_entity.type
_entity.pdbx_description
1 polymer ?
#
loop_
_entity_poly.entity_id
_entity_poly.type
_entity_poly.pdbx_seq_one_letter_code
_entity_poly.pdbx_strand_id
1 'polypeptide(L)'
;GLAAYSMNLLTHPDAGMRVDALDWYRKAIEVTSLMGVDATGGHIAAQSYNDFKNPKRRKFIESILIDSVKYLSVYAKSMGLKMLLWEPMPVLREPPATIEDAKHILEAVKDEGGALVRLTIDLGHQCTVHVSEKNADPYSWLRELGAFSPVIHMQQTDGKGDRHWPFTEKYNKIGIVDPKKVIEAIESSGALETYLMLEYIPPFEEEDDRVLENLKESLKYLKDFI
;
A
#
# COMPACT_ATOMS: atom_id res chain seq x y z
N GLY A 1 11.05 1.74 -6.60
CA GLY A 1 9.59 1.76 -6.39
C GLY A 1 8.83 1.90 -7.69
N LEU A 2 8.92 3.06 -8.36
CA LEU A 2 7.98 3.50 -9.41
C LEU A 2 7.79 2.57 -10.62
N ALA A 3 8.80 1.79 -11.01
CA ALA A 3 8.68 0.88 -12.16
C ALA A 3 7.62 -0.22 -11.95
N ALA A 4 7.43 -0.68 -10.71
CA ALA A 4 6.44 -1.73 -10.39
C ALA A 4 5.00 -1.27 -10.67
N TYR A 5 4.72 0.01 -10.42
CA TYR A 5 3.41 0.65 -10.66
C TYR A 5 3.06 0.74 -12.15
N SER A 6 4.04 0.54 -13.03
CA SER A 6 3.83 0.52 -14.49
C SER A 6 3.57 -0.89 -15.05
N MET A 7 3.53 -1.91 -14.20
CA MET A 7 3.45 -3.33 -14.60
C MET A 7 2.21 -4.01 -14.02
N ASN A 8 1.68 -5.02 -14.73
CA ASN A 8 0.53 -5.78 -14.24
C ASN A 8 0.89 -6.84 -13.17
N LEU A 9 2.17 -7.21 -13.11
CA LEU A 9 2.78 -8.14 -12.13
C LEU A 9 1.95 -9.44 -11.99
N LEU A 10 1.52 -9.77 -10.76
CA LEU A 10 0.77 -11.02 -10.48
C LEU A 10 -0.57 -11.12 -11.20
N THR A 11 -1.04 -10.03 -11.82
CA THR A 11 -2.28 -10.01 -12.63
C THR A 11 -2.06 -9.77 -14.11
N HIS A 12 -0.82 -9.92 -14.59
CA HIS A 12 -0.53 -9.84 -16.02
C HIS A 12 -1.40 -10.84 -16.82
N PRO A 13 -1.94 -10.47 -18.00
CA PRO A 13 -2.80 -11.36 -18.80
C PRO A 13 -2.08 -12.64 -19.24
N ASP A 14 -0.82 -12.52 -19.63
CA ASP A 14 0.07 -13.64 -19.95
C ASP A 14 0.52 -14.41 -18.70
N ALA A 15 0.45 -15.74 -18.75
CA ALA A 15 0.79 -16.60 -17.62
C ALA A 15 2.29 -16.65 -17.32
N GLY A 16 3.15 -16.60 -18.34
CA GLY A 16 4.60 -16.57 -18.19
C GLY A 16 5.06 -15.32 -17.44
N MET A 17 4.46 -14.17 -17.75
CA MET A 17 4.74 -12.92 -17.02
C MET A 17 4.26 -12.96 -15.56
N ARG A 18 3.18 -13.69 -15.25
CA ARG A 18 2.77 -13.89 -13.85
C ARG A 18 3.76 -14.78 -13.09
N VAL A 19 4.31 -15.80 -13.75
CA VAL A 19 5.36 -16.66 -13.17
C VAL A 19 6.63 -15.85 -12.92
N ASP A 20 7.01 -14.97 -13.85
CA ASP A 20 8.14 -14.05 -13.67
C ASP A 20 7.91 -13.08 -12.49
N ALA A 21 6.71 -12.51 -12.37
CA ALA A 21 6.33 -11.68 -11.22
C ALA A 21 6.37 -12.45 -9.89
N LEU A 22 5.92 -13.72 -9.86
CA LEU A 22 6.05 -14.58 -8.69
C LEU A 22 7.51 -14.79 -8.28
N ASP A 23 8.41 -15.04 -9.25
CA ASP A 23 9.84 -15.17 -8.99
C ASP A 23 10.45 -13.87 -8.45
N TRP A 24 10.02 -12.72 -8.98
CA TRP A 24 10.45 -11.40 -8.47
C TRP A 24 10.07 -11.18 -7.00
N TYR A 25 8.84 -11.49 -6.60
CA TYR A 25 8.43 -11.41 -5.19
C TYR A 25 9.14 -12.42 -4.30
N ARG A 26 9.41 -13.64 -4.79
CA ARG A 26 10.23 -14.61 -4.04
C ARG A 26 11.63 -14.08 -3.77
N LYS A 27 12.28 -13.48 -4.77
CA LYS A 27 13.60 -12.84 -4.58
C LYS A 27 13.54 -11.67 -3.61
N ALA A 28 12.48 -10.87 -3.64
CA ALA A 28 12.28 -9.82 -2.65
C ALA A 28 12.20 -10.39 -1.23
N ILE A 29 11.43 -11.47 -1.03
CA ILE A 29 11.34 -12.22 0.24
C ILE A 29 12.72 -12.75 0.68
N GLU A 30 13.48 -13.34 -0.23
CA GLU A 30 14.83 -13.86 0.05
C GLU A 30 15.77 -12.74 0.51
N VAL A 31 15.78 -11.61 -0.18
CA VAL A 31 16.60 -10.44 0.21
C VAL A 31 16.16 -9.90 1.58
N THR A 32 14.86 -9.78 1.82
CA THR A 32 14.30 -9.37 3.13
C THR A 32 14.75 -10.31 4.25
N SER A 33 14.73 -11.63 4.00
CA SER A 33 15.22 -12.64 4.94
C SER A 33 16.72 -12.47 5.23
N LEU A 34 17.54 -12.27 4.18
CA LEU A 34 18.98 -12.03 4.31
C LEU A 34 19.31 -10.75 5.09
N MET A 35 18.45 -9.73 4.99
CA MET A 35 18.57 -8.49 5.76
C MET A 35 18.13 -8.65 7.23
N GLY A 36 17.53 -9.78 7.60
CA GLY A 36 17.07 -10.05 8.96
C GLY A 36 15.87 -9.21 9.40
N VAL A 37 15.03 -8.77 8.46
CA VAL A 37 13.83 -7.97 8.72
C VAL A 37 12.55 -8.81 8.56
N ASP A 38 11.51 -8.44 9.31
CA ASP A 38 10.33 -9.28 9.51
C ASP A 38 9.30 -9.23 8.36
N ALA A 39 9.38 -8.24 7.47
CA ALA A 39 8.31 -7.87 6.55
C ALA A 39 8.82 -7.33 5.22
N THR A 40 8.05 -7.57 4.15
CA THR A 40 8.24 -6.92 2.84
C THR A 40 6.93 -6.83 2.08
N GLY A 41 6.83 -5.90 1.13
CA GLY A 41 5.65 -5.74 0.30
C GLY A 41 5.51 -4.34 -0.31
N GLY A 42 4.30 -4.00 -0.75
CA GLY A 42 3.97 -2.76 -1.46
C GLY A 42 2.89 -2.99 -2.53
N HIS A 43 2.95 -2.26 -3.64
CA HIS A 43 2.13 -2.54 -4.83
C HIS A 43 2.34 -3.97 -5.34
N ILE A 44 1.28 -4.79 -5.35
CA ILE A 44 1.38 -6.20 -5.74
C ILE A 44 1.01 -6.46 -7.20
N ALA A 45 -0.01 -5.77 -7.71
CA ALA A 45 -0.63 -6.10 -8.98
C ALA A 45 -1.52 -4.99 -9.56
N ALA A 46 -1.60 -4.96 -10.89
CA ALA A 46 -2.52 -4.10 -11.62
C ALA A 46 -3.18 -4.88 -12.77
N GLN A 47 -4.49 -5.08 -12.76
CA GLN A 47 -5.16 -5.78 -13.86
C GLN A 47 -5.07 -4.97 -15.16
N SER A 48 -5.00 -5.68 -16.29
CA SER A 48 -5.16 -5.05 -17.60
C SER A 48 -6.57 -4.45 -17.72
N TYR A 49 -6.72 -3.37 -18.49
CA TYR A 49 -8.04 -2.77 -18.70
C TYR A 49 -9.05 -3.77 -19.33
N ASN A 50 -8.58 -4.63 -20.23
CA ASN A 50 -9.41 -5.65 -20.88
C ASN A 50 -9.90 -6.73 -19.91
N ASP A 51 -9.02 -7.23 -19.03
CA ASP A 51 -9.41 -8.19 -18.01
C ASP A 51 -10.34 -7.54 -16.99
N PHE A 52 -10.02 -6.31 -16.56
CA PHE A 52 -10.83 -5.59 -15.59
C PHE A 52 -12.25 -5.33 -16.12
N LYS A 53 -12.42 -4.90 -17.37
CA LYS A 53 -13.75 -4.60 -17.94
C LYS A 53 -14.63 -5.84 -18.10
N ASN A 54 -14.05 -7.04 -18.22
CA ASN A 54 -14.80 -8.28 -18.38
C ASN A 54 -15.00 -8.97 -17.01
N PRO A 55 -16.23 -9.05 -16.47
CA PRO A 55 -16.47 -9.57 -15.11
C PRO A 55 -15.96 -11.00 -14.89
N LYS A 56 -16.06 -11.87 -15.91
CA LYS A 56 -15.55 -13.25 -15.82
C LYS A 56 -14.03 -13.28 -15.75
N ARG A 57 -13.37 -12.44 -16.56
CA ARG A 57 -11.90 -12.32 -16.58
C ARG A 57 -11.38 -11.67 -15.30
N ARG A 58 -11.99 -10.58 -14.85
CA ARG A 58 -11.67 -9.91 -13.57
C ARG A 58 -11.64 -10.92 -12.42
N LYS A 59 -12.73 -11.68 -12.25
CA LYS A 59 -12.85 -12.68 -11.18
C LYS A 59 -11.82 -13.81 -11.31
N PHE A 60 -11.55 -14.26 -12.53
CA PHE A 60 -10.54 -15.30 -12.78
C PHE A 60 -9.10 -14.81 -12.50
N ILE A 61 -8.77 -13.58 -12.87
CA ILE A 61 -7.46 -13.00 -12.58
C ILE A 61 -7.30 -12.71 -11.08
N GLU A 62 -8.35 -12.27 -10.42
CA GLU A 62 -8.37 -12.10 -8.96
C GLU A 62 -8.16 -13.43 -8.23
N SER A 63 -8.80 -14.54 -8.65
CA SER A 63 -8.53 -15.83 -8.02
C SER A 63 -7.07 -16.27 -8.17
N ILE A 64 -6.45 -16.01 -9.33
CA ILE A 64 -5.01 -16.27 -9.53
C ILE A 64 -4.16 -15.40 -8.60
N LEU A 65 -4.52 -14.13 -8.43
CA LEU A 65 -3.82 -13.22 -7.53
C LEU A 65 -3.87 -13.72 -6.08
N ILE A 66 -5.05 -14.12 -5.60
CA ILE A 66 -5.23 -14.67 -4.25
C ILE A 66 -4.38 -15.93 -4.07
N ASP A 67 -4.40 -16.87 -5.01
CA ASP A 67 -3.58 -18.09 -4.96
C ASP A 67 -2.08 -17.76 -4.96
N SER A 68 -1.67 -16.77 -5.75
CA SER A 68 -0.28 -16.29 -5.82
C SER A 68 0.19 -15.71 -4.49
N VAL A 69 -0.64 -14.89 -3.84
CA VAL A 69 -0.32 -14.27 -2.55
C VAL A 69 -0.29 -15.32 -1.42
N LYS A 70 -1.18 -16.31 -1.43
CA LYS A 70 -1.11 -17.44 -0.49
C LYS A 70 0.16 -18.25 -0.64
N TYR A 71 0.55 -18.53 -1.89
CA TYR A 71 1.82 -19.20 -2.14
C TYR A 71 3.01 -18.37 -1.61
N LEU A 72 3.04 -17.07 -1.89
CA LEU A 72 4.09 -16.18 -1.40
C LEU A 72 4.09 -16.08 0.13
N SER A 73 2.93 -16.11 0.79
CA SER A 73 2.85 -16.05 2.26
C SER A 73 3.44 -17.30 2.92
N VAL A 74 3.17 -18.50 2.38
CA VAL A 74 3.80 -19.75 2.83
C VAL A 74 5.31 -19.70 2.60
N TYR A 75 5.74 -19.23 1.44
CA TYR A 75 7.14 -19.10 1.12
C TYR A 75 7.86 -18.10 2.05
N ALA A 76 7.28 -16.93 2.30
CA ALA A 76 7.79 -15.92 3.23
C ALA A 76 8.01 -16.49 4.63
N LYS A 77 7.04 -17.26 5.14
CA LYS A 77 7.19 -17.95 6.45
C LYS A 77 8.34 -18.95 6.46
N SER A 78 8.50 -19.72 5.38
CA SER A 78 9.63 -20.66 5.27
C SER A 78 11.00 -19.96 5.26
N MET A 79 11.03 -18.70 4.82
CA MET A 79 12.21 -17.84 4.85
C MET A 79 12.34 -17.03 6.16
N GLY A 80 11.46 -17.26 7.14
CA GLY A 80 11.51 -16.62 8.46
C GLY A 80 10.81 -15.26 8.57
N LEU A 81 10.16 -14.77 7.52
CA LEU A 81 9.38 -13.53 7.59
C LEU A 81 8.09 -13.76 8.38
N LYS A 82 7.66 -12.73 9.12
CA LYS A 82 6.41 -12.74 9.88
C LYS A 82 5.23 -12.26 9.06
N MET A 83 5.46 -11.37 8.09
CA MET A 83 4.38 -10.76 7.33
C MET A 83 4.76 -10.38 5.89
N LEU A 84 3.74 -10.33 5.04
CA LEU A 84 3.76 -9.67 3.74
C LEU A 84 2.84 -8.45 3.78
N LEU A 85 3.29 -7.37 3.18
CA LEU A 85 2.57 -6.10 3.10
C LEU A 85 1.91 -5.93 1.73
N TRP A 86 0.65 -5.52 1.71
CA TRP A 86 -0.09 -5.24 0.49
C TRP A 86 -0.63 -3.81 0.56
N GLU A 87 -0.12 -2.97 -0.32
CA GLU A 87 -0.55 -1.58 -0.45
C GLU A 87 -1.88 -1.48 -1.22
N PRO A 88 -2.94 -0.89 -0.64
CA PRO A 88 -4.13 -0.52 -1.39
C PRO A 88 -3.84 0.62 -2.36
N MET A 89 -4.37 0.57 -3.59
CA MET A 89 -4.00 1.48 -4.67
C MET A 89 -5.14 2.44 -5.07
N PRO A 90 -4.83 3.63 -5.64
CA PRO A 90 -5.83 4.64 -6.02
C PRO A 90 -6.59 4.34 -7.33
N VAL A 91 -6.55 3.09 -7.81
CA VAL A 91 -7.12 2.71 -9.11
C VAL A 91 -7.89 1.40 -8.97
N LEU A 92 -9.17 1.39 -9.36
CA LEU A 92 -10.06 0.23 -9.18
C LEU A 92 -9.57 -1.10 -9.79
N ARG A 93 -8.67 -1.06 -10.77
CA ARG A 93 -8.08 -2.26 -11.39
C ARG A 93 -6.84 -2.78 -10.65
N GLU A 94 -6.42 -2.10 -9.60
CA GLU A 94 -5.22 -2.37 -8.81
C GLU A 94 -5.68 -2.73 -7.39
N PRO A 95 -5.97 -4.03 -7.13
CA PRO A 95 -6.59 -4.44 -5.89
C PRO A 95 -5.59 -4.42 -4.71
N PRO A 96 -6.04 -4.12 -3.47
CA PRO A 96 -7.35 -3.54 -3.15
C PRO A 96 -7.41 -2.05 -3.48
N ALA A 97 -8.58 -1.55 -3.90
CA ALA A 97 -8.79 -0.12 -4.20
C ALA A 97 -9.91 0.53 -3.36
N THR A 98 -10.65 -0.27 -2.59
CA THR A 98 -11.70 0.15 -1.66
C THR A 98 -11.54 -0.56 -0.32
N ILE A 99 -12.14 -0.03 0.74
CA ILE A 99 -12.20 -0.65 2.07
C ILE A 99 -12.86 -2.03 1.96
N GLU A 100 -13.92 -2.14 1.16
CA GLU A 100 -14.62 -3.39 0.93
C GLU A 100 -13.72 -4.43 0.23
N ASP A 101 -12.97 -4.02 -0.80
CA ASP A 101 -12.00 -4.88 -1.48
C ASP A 101 -10.89 -5.33 -0.53
N ALA A 102 -10.35 -4.41 0.28
CA ALA A 102 -9.29 -4.72 1.24
C ALA A 102 -9.75 -5.75 2.27
N LYS A 103 -10.96 -5.61 2.82
CA LYS A 103 -11.56 -6.61 3.72
C LYS A 103 -11.75 -7.95 3.04
N HIS A 104 -12.26 -7.95 1.80
CA HIS A 104 -12.46 -9.17 1.02
C HIS A 104 -11.13 -9.91 0.81
N ILE A 105 -10.09 -9.19 0.38
CA ILE A 105 -8.79 -9.75 0.06
C ILE A 105 -8.11 -10.29 1.32
N LEU A 106 -8.07 -9.52 2.41
CA LEU A 106 -7.46 -9.97 3.67
C LEU A 106 -8.07 -11.29 4.17
N GLU A 107 -9.39 -11.43 4.08
CA GLU A 107 -10.06 -12.69 4.42
C GLU A 107 -9.74 -13.79 3.40
N ALA A 108 -9.74 -13.48 2.11
CA ALA A 108 -9.49 -14.45 1.05
C ALA A 108 -8.06 -15.02 1.10
N VAL A 109 -7.05 -14.23 1.46
CA VAL A 109 -5.65 -14.66 1.59
C VAL A 109 -5.29 -15.21 2.98
N LYS A 110 -6.22 -15.19 3.93
CA LYS A 110 -5.98 -15.69 5.29
C LYS A 110 -5.56 -17.16 5.23
N ASP A 111 -4.34 -17.45 5.68
CA ASP A 111 -3.76 -18.78 5.70
C ASP A 111 -2.97 -18.97 7.01
N GLU A 112 -3.36 -19.94 7.83
CA GLU A 112 -2.68 -20.28 9.08
C GLU A 112 -1.28 -20.90 8.83
N GLY A 113 -1.07 -21.47 7.65
CA GLY A 113 0.18 -22.05 7.20
C GLY A 113 1.23 -21.01 6.78
N GLY A 114 0.82 -19.79 6.42
CA GLY A 114 1.70 -18.75 5.88
C GLY A 114 2.11 -17.65 6.86
N ALA A 115 2.91 -16.70 6.36
CA ALA A 115 3.16 -15.42 6.99
C ALA A 115 1.89 -14.57 6.95
N LEU A 116 1.73 -13.65 7.90
CA LEU A 116 0.54 -12.79 7.94
C LEU A 116 0.52 -11.86 6.73
N VAL A 117 -0.58 -11.82 5.99
CA VAL A 117 -0.80 -10.74 5.02
C VAL A 117 -1.45 -9.56 5.75
N ARG A 118 -0.86 -8.37 5.58
CA ARG A 118 -1.29 -7.13 6.20
C ARG A 118 -1.26 -6.00 5.19
N LEU A 119 -1.93 -4.90 5.50
CA LEU A 119 -1.97 -3.74 4.63
C LEU A 119 -0.77 -2.82 4.87
N THR A 120 -0.48 -2.00 3.87
CA THR A 120 0.26 -0.75 4.04
C THR A 120 -0.59 0.36 3.45
N ILE A 121 -1.40 0.98 4.30
CA ILE A 121 -2.31 2.05 3.87
C ILE A 121 -1.49 3.30 3.59
N ASP A 122 -1.57 3.82 2.37
CA ASP A 122 -1.11 5.17 2.03
C ASP A 122 -2.30 6.14 2.09
N LEU A 123 -2.12 7.25 2.82
CA LEU A 123 -3.12 8.32 3.01
C LEU A 123 -3.37 9.18 1.75
N GLY A 124 -2.49 9.11 0.76
CA GLY A 124 -2.63 9.73 -0.55
C GLY A 124 -3.48 8.93 -1.53
N HIS A 125 -3.65 7.62 -1.30
CA HIS A 125 -4.32 6.74 -2.25
C HIS A 125 -5.85 6.84 -2.25
N GLN A 126 -6.45 7.57 -1.30
CA GLN A 126 -7.89 7.80 -1.23
C GLN A 126 -8.38 8.87 -2.23
N CYS A 127 -7.80 8.90 -3.43
CA CYS A 127 -8.20 9.73 -4.56
C CYS A 127 -8.84 8.91 -5.71
N THR A 128 -9.17 7.64 -5.47
CA THR A 128 -9.82 6.78 -6.46
C THR A 128 -11.10 7.42 -6.99
N VAL A 129 -11.30 7.43 -8.31
CA VAL A 129 -12.51 7.97 -8.93
C VAL A 129 -13.67 6.98 -8.87
N HIS A 130 -14.89 7.50 -8.84
CA HIS A 130 -16.14 6.71 -8.86
C HIS A 130 -16.33 5.75 -7.67
N VAL A 131 -15.82 6.13 -6.50
CA VAL A 131 -16.03 5.43 -5.22
C VAL A 131 -16.89 6.25 -4.27
N SER A 132 -17.32 5.64 -3.16
CA SER A 132 -18.06 6.35 -2.10
C SER A 132 -17.17 7.37 -1.38
N GLU A 133 -17.78 8.39 -0.75
CA GLU A 133 -17.05 9.37 0.07
C GLU A 133 -16.22 8.70 1.16
N LYS A 134 -16.74 7.61 1.75
CA LYS A 134 -16.01 6.78 2.72
C LYS A 134 -14.72 6.20 2.15
N ASN A 135 -14.74 5.74 0.89
CA ASN A 135 -13.55 5.20 0.22
C ASN A 135 -12.57 6.30 -0.21
N ALA A 136 -13.05 7.54 -0.40
CA ALA A 136 -12.24 8.71 -0.68
C ALA A 136 -11.77 9.47 0.58
N ASP A 137 -12.05 8.94 1.78
CA ASP A 137 -11.64 9.52 3.06
C ASP A 137 -10.51 8.69 3.70
N PRO A 138 -9.26 9.19 3.78
CA PRO A 138 -8.15 8.44 4.39
C PRO A 138 -8.43 8.07 5.84
N TYR A 139 -9.15 8.90 6.59
CA TYR A 139 -9.45 8.59 8.00
C TYR A 139 -10.45 7.44 8.14
N SER A 140 -11.36 7.25 7.18
CA SER A 140 -12.28 6.11 7.17
C SER A 140 -11.54 4.79 6.96
N TRP A 141 -10.50 4.78 6.11
CA TRP A 141 -9.62 3.62 5.96
C TRP A 141 -8.91 3.29 7.26
N LEU A 142 -8.30 4.30 7.92
CA LEU A 142 -7.62 4.09 9.20
C LEU A 142 -8.55 3.53 10.28
N ARG A 143 -9.75 4.09 10.44
CA ARG A 143 -10.73 3.60 11.43
C ARG A 143 -11.14 2.15 11.18
N GLU A 144 -11.31 1.75 9.92
CA GLU A 144 -11.84 0.44 9.53
C GLU A 144 -10.77 -0.65 9.42
N LEU A 145 -9.54 -0.26 9.06
CA LEU A 145 -8.47 -1.17 8.65
C LEU A 145 -7.12 -0.91 9.32
N GLY A 146 -7.00 0.13 10.16
CA GLY A 146 -5.75 0.48 10.85
C GLY A 146 -5.15 -0.66 11.67
N ALA A 147 -5.98 -1.43 12.38
CA ALA A 147 -5.54 -2.63 13.12
C ALA A 147 -4.95 -3.74 12.23
N PHE A 148 -5.16 -3.69 10.91
CA PHE A 148 -4.60 -4.60 9.92
C PHE A 148 -3.46 -3.98 9.10
N SER A 149 -3.06 -2.75 9.41
CA SER A 149 -2.01 -2.00 8.72
C SER A 149 -0.86 -1.68 9.68
N PRO A 150 0.14 -2.57 9.85
CA PRO A 150 1.29 -2.31 10.71
C PRO A 150 2.14 -1.14 10.21
N VAL A 151 2.02 -0.79 8.93
CA VAL A 151 2.68 0.36 8.32
C VAL A 151 1.62 1.26 7.71
N ILE A 152 1.78 2.57 7.87
CA ILE A 152 0.99 3.59 7.17
C ILE A 152 1.98 4.52 6.47
N HIS A 153 1.81 4.70 5.17
CA HIS A 153 2.55 5.69 4.42
C HIS A 153 1.92 7.07 4.62
N MET A 154 2.77 7.98 5.09
CA MET A 154 2.45 9.37 5.36
C MET A 154 2.93 10.21 4.19
N GLN A 155 1.99 10.85 3.52
CA GLN A 155 2.24 11.93 2.56
C GLN A 155 1.19 13.02 2.77
N GLN A 156 1.50 14.24 2.34
CA GLN A 156 0.48 15.26 2.19
C GLN A 156 -0.17 15.15 0.81
N THR A 157 -1.47 15.43 0.72
CA THR A 157 -2.23 15.37 -0.54
C THR A 157 -3.40 16.33 -0.50
N ASP A 158 -3.89 16.77 -1.66
CA ASP A 158 -5.15 17.49 -1.81
C ASP A 158 -6.38 16.57 -1.90
N GLY A 159 -6.18 15.25 -1.83
CA GLY A 159 -7.22 14.23 -2.00
C GLY A 159 -7.74 14.08 -3.44
N LYS A 160 -7.16 14.80 -4.40
CA LYS A 160 -7.56 14.78 -5.82
C LYS A 160 -6.60 14.00 -6.70
N GLY A 161 -5.45 13.62 -6.14
CA GLY A 161 -4.49 12.75 -6.76
C GLY A 161 -3.56 12.18 -5.71
N ASP A 162 -2.81 11.18 -6.12
CA ASP A 162 -1.72 10.63 -5.35
C ASP A 162 -0.51 11.57 -5.50
N ARG A 163 -0.18 12.32 -4.44
CA ARG A 163 0.67 13.51 -4.54
C ARG A 163 2.08 13.29 -4.04
N HIS A 164 2.23 12.40 -3.06
CA HIS A 164 3.45 12.20 -2.27
C HIS A 164 4.10 13.50 -1.82
N TRP A 165 3.31 14.51 -1.43
CA TRP A 165 3.89 15.79 -1.02
C TRP A 165 4.52 15.70 0.37
N PRO A 166 5.54 16.52 0.65
CA PRO A 166 6.12 16.63 1.99
C PRO A 166 5.17 17.40 2.94
N PHE A 167 5.38 17.24 4.25
CA PHE A 167 4.65 17.98 5.30
C PHE A 167 5.33 19.32 5.61
N THR A 168 5.38 20.22 4.62
CA THR A 168 5.89 21.59 4.79
C THR A 168 4.75 22.57 5.04
N GLU A 169 5.05 23.78 5.54
CA GLU A 169 4.04 24.83 5.76
C GLU A 169 3.18 25.07 4.51
N LYS A 170 3.79 25.04 3.32
CA LYS A 170 3.09 25.21 2.03
C LYS A 170 2.04 24.11 1.82
N TYR A 171 2.43 22.84 1.95
CA TYR A 171 1.54 21.72 1.64
C TYR A 171 0.54 21.44 2.77
N ASN A 172 0.91 21.68 4.03
CA ASN A 172 0.01 21.56 5.18
C ASN A 172 -1.17 22.54 5.11
N LYS A 173 -1.02 23.68 4.41
CA LYS A 173 -2.11 24.65 4.19
C LYS A 173 -3.15 24.20 3.17
N ILE A 174 -2.76 23.41 2.18
CA ILE A 174 -3.64 23.01 1.06
C ILE A 174 -4.04 21.54 1.10
N GLY A 175 -3.34 20.74 1.88
CA GLY A 175 -3.56 19.32 1.98
C GLY A 175 -4.59 18.94 3.03
N ILE A 176 -5.03 17.69 2.97
CA ILE A 176 -6.13 17.15 3.79
C ILE A 176 -5.65 16.24 4.92
N VAL A 177 -4.37 15.87 4.94
CA VAL A 177 -3.79 14.97 5.95
C VAL A 177 -3.34 15.78 7.16
N ASP A 178 -4.06 15.62 8.26
CA ASP A 178 -3.81 16.22 9.57
C ASP A 178 -3.27 15.12 10.51
N PRO A 179 -2.01 15.22 10.98
CA PRO A 179 -1.41 14.19 11.83
C PRO A 179 -2.22 13.86 13.09
N LYS A 180 -2.93 14.83 13.68
CA LYS A 180 -3.77 14.55 14.87
C LYS A 180 -4.91 13.61 14.53
N LYS A 181 -5.62 13.90 13.44
CA LYS A 181 -6.72 13.06 12.97
C LYS A 181 -6.25 11.68 12.52
N VAL A 182 -5.03 11.58 11.99
CA VAL A 182 -4.40 10.29 11.66
C VAL A 182 -4.24 9.46 12.92
N ILE A 183 -3.64 10.02 13.97
CA ILE A 183 -3.44 9.31 15.25
C ILE A 183 -4.78 8.90 15.87
N GLU A 184 -5.73 9.84 15.98
CA GLU A 184 -7.07 9.56 16.51
C GLU A 184 -7.76 8.42 15.73
N ALA A 185 -7.65 8.41 14.41
CA ALA A 185 -8.23 7.37 13.57
C ALA A 185 -7.54 6.00 13.77
N ILE A 186 -6.21 5.97 13.90
CA ILE A 186 -5.44 4.75 14.19
C ILE A 186 -5.84 4.18 15.55
N GLU A 187 -5.85 5.01 16.60
CA GLU A 187 -6.23 4.58 17.95
C GLU A 187 -7.65 4.01 17.98
N SER A 188 -8.59 4.67 17.31
CA SER A 188 -9.98 4.20 17.24
C SER A 188 -10.16 2.88 16.48
N SER A 189 -9.20 2.50 15.64
CA SER A 189 -9.21 1.21 14.94
C SER A 189 -8.84 0.03 15.86
N GLY A 190 -8.27 0.31 17.03
CA GLY A 190 -7.73 -0.70 17.94
C GLY A 190 -6.34 -1.21 17.55
N ALA A 191 -5.61 -0.49 16.70
CA ALA A 191 -4.22 -0.78 16.40
C ALA A 191 -3.36 -0.65 17.67
N LEU A 192 -2.48 -1.62 17.91
CA LEU A 192 -1.61 -1.64 19.09
C LEU A 192 -0.26 -0.97 18.81
N GLU A 193 0.27 -1.16 17.61
CA GLU A 193 1.52 -0.58 17.13
C GLU A 193 1.37 -0.34 15.63
N THR A 194 1.79 0.84 15.17
CA THR A 194 1.80 1.19 13.75
C THR A 194 3.01 2.07 13.45
N TYR A 195 3.75 1.71 12.41
CA TYR A 195 4.86 2.50 11.89
C TYR A 195 4.34 3.54 10.89
N LEU A 196 4.49 4.82 11.23
CA LEU A 196 4.22 5.91 10.31
C LEU A 196 5.48 6.20 9.48
N MET A 197 5.43 5.89 8.18
CA MET A 197 6.57 6.07 7.26
C MET A 197 6.31 7.26 6.34
N LEU A 198 7.19 8.27 6.38
CA LEU A 198 7.11 9.40 5.45
C LEU A 198 7.46 8.92 4.02
N GLU A 199 6.47 8.93 3.13
CA GLU A 199 6.65 8.61 1.71
C GLU A 199 6.55 9.88 0.85
N TYR A 200 7.64 10.66 0.87
CA TYR A 200 7.82 11.81 0.01
C TYR A 200 8.52 11.39 -1.29
N ILE A 201 7.88 11.67 -2.43
CA ILE A 201 8.40 11.36 -3.77
C ILE A 201 8.51 12.66 -4.57
N PRO A 202 9.68 13.33 -4.56
CA PRO A 202 9.91 14.49 -5.41
C PRO A 202 9.99 14.12 -6.90
N PRO A 203 9.77 15.09 -7.80
CA PRO A 203 10.23 14.98 -9.19
C PRO A 203 11.74 14.71 -9.26
N PHE A 204 12.19 14.03 -10.31
CA PHE A 204 13.60 13.66 -10.48
C PHE A 204 14.53 14.86 -10.65
N GLU A 205 13.99 15.98 -11.13
CA GLU A 205 14.70 17.24 -11.40
C GLU A 205 14.76 18.19 -10.20
N GLU A 206 14.15 17.83 -9.06
CA GLU A 206 14.22 18.63 -7.83
C GLU A 206 15.67 18.66 -7.31
N GLU A 207 16.13 19.83 -6.85
CA GLU A 207 17.47 19.96 -6.31
C GLU A 207 17.63 19.16 -5.00
N ASP A 208 18.73 18.42 -4.86
CA ASP A 208 19.00 17.57 -3.68
C ASP A 208 18.88 18.34 -2.36
N ASP A 209 19.36 19.59 -2.33
CA ASP A 209 19.26 20.45 -1.15
C ASP A 209 17.80 20.74 -0.79
N ARG A 210 16.93 20.97 -1.79
CA ARG A 210 15.50 21.18 -1.56
C ARG A 210 14.82 19.91 -1.08
N VAL A 211 15.17 18.75 -1.64
CA VAL A 211 14.68 17.45 -1.16
C VAL A 211 15.03 17.26 0.32
N LEU A 212 16.28 17.54 0.70
CA LEU A 212 16.74 17.42 2.07
C LEU A 212 16.06 18.41 3.02
N GLU A 213 15.83 19.65 2.59
CA GLU A 213 15.07 20.65 3.34
C GLU A 213 13.63 20.19 3.60
N ASN A 214 12.93 19.74 2.56
CA ASN A 214 11.56 19.23 2.66
C ASN A 214 11.46 18.04 3.62
N LEU A 215 12.41 17.11 3.57
CA LEU A 215 12.48 15.98 4.51
C LEU A 215 12.68 16.46 5.95
N LYS A 216 13.64 17.37 6.19
CA LYS A 216 13.91 17.91 7.54
C LYS A 216 12.70 18.64 8.11
N GLU A 217 12.05 19.48 7.30
CA GLU A 217 10.84 20.20 7.71
C GLU A 217 9.69 19.24 8.03
N SER A 218 9.45 18.25 7.16
CA SER A 218 8.42 17.23 7.36
C SER A 218 8.63 16.45 8.65
N LEU A 219 9.85 15.96 8.88
CA LEU A 219 10.17 15.20 10.09
C LEU A 219 10.10 16.06 11.35
N LYS A 220 10.49 17.34 11.27
CA LYS A 220 10.34 18.27 12.39
C LYS A 220 8.86 18.49 12.73
N TYR A 221 8.03 18.71 11.72
CA TYR A 221 6.59 18.89 11.89
C TYR A 221 5.91 17.64 12.46
N LEU A 222 6.15 16.46 11.89
CA LEU A 222 5.51 15.21 12.31
C LEU A 222 5.90 14.77 13.73
N LYS A 223 7.13 15.07 14.17
CA LYS A 223 7.61 14.76 15.54
C LYS A 223 6.82 15.45 16.65
N ASP A 224 6.11 16.53 16.37
CA ASP A 224 5.28 17.19 17.38
C ASP A 224 4.00 16.41 17.69
N PHE A 225 3.71 15.34 16.94
CA PHE A 225 2.50 14.52 17.07
C PHE A 225 2.77 13.06 17.46
N ILE A 226 3.95 12.52 17.15
CA ILE A 226 4.32 11.10 17.34
C ILE A 226 5.11 10.91 18.64
#